data_AF-A0A929AJ02-F1
#
_entry.id   AF-A0A929AJ02-F1
#
_cell.length_a   1.000
_cell.length_b   1.000
_cell.length_c   1.000
_cell.angle_alpha   90.00
_cell.angle_beta   90.00
_cell.angle_gamma   90.00
#
_symmetry.space_group_name_H-M   'P 1'
#
loop_
_entity.id
_entity.type
_entity.pdbx_description
1 polymer ?
#
loop_
_entity_poly.entity_id
_entity_poly.type
_entity_poly.pdbx_seq_one_letter_code
_entity_poly.pdbx_strand_id
1 'polypeptide(L)'
;MNYKRSLLAAVGGLILIPLAGAGLWWTTSVAQLPAPTDADLSLSPVHPDEPVDSTLNERFSLENSLERVKQIRDALSSFQSLTEKSKPVLGEQATISVGNTDWETQNLGFSNWVGSVEGTLKKQEYQIKKLEFELAQKQYEDGDITKANLDQKEANYRQATQDFQAFWNSFNVSD
;
A
#
# COMPACT_ATOMS: atom_id res chain seq x y z
N MET A 1 3.56 -10.37 -78.90
CA MET A 1 4.56 -11.45 -79.02
C MET A 1 4.44 -12.36 -77.81
N ASN A 2 3.97 -13.59 -78.03
CA ASN A 2 3.99 -14.70 -77.08
C ASN A 2 5.41 -15.26 -76.96
N TYR A 3 5.84 -15.72 -75.77
CA TYR A 3 6.56 -16.98 -75.45
C TYR A 3 6.64 -17.09 -73.91
N LYS A 4 5.84 -17.96 -73.26
CA LYS A 4 6.13 -19.36 -72.81
C LYS A 4 7.20 -19.42 -71.69
N ARG A 5 6.82 -19.84 -70.45
CA ARG A 5 6.93 -21.20 -69.85
C ARG A 5 8.42 -21.66 -69.72
N SER A 6 8.97 -22.16 -68.61
CA SER A 6 8.47 -23.14 -67.63
C SER A 6 9.45 -23.30 -66.45
N LEU A 7 8.95 -23.97 -65.40
CA LEU A 7 9.65 -24.61 -64.28
C LEU A 7 10.98 -25.30 -64.62
N LEU A 8 11.89 -25.36 -63.65
CA LEU A 8 12.46 -26.64 -63.18
C LEU A 8 13.08 -26.52 -61.78
N ALA A 9 12.87 -27.59 -61.03
CA ALA A 9 13.29 -27.81 -59.65
C ALA A 9 14.77 -28.14 -59.54
N ALA A 10 15.38 -27.80 -58.40
CA ALA A 10 16.58 -28.45 -57.92
C ALA A 10 16.43 -28.74 -56.41
N VAL A 11 16.21 -30.01 -56.12
CA VAL A 11 16.33 -30.64 -54.82
C VAL A 11 17.82 -30.65 -54.46
N GLY A 12 18.17 -30.10 -53.31
CA GLY A 12 19.50 -30.19 -52.72
C GLY A 12 19.34 -30.13 -51.21
N GLY A 13 19.35 -31.29 -50.56
CA GLY A 13 19.24 -31.38 -49.12
C GLY A 13 20.42 -30.75 -48.40
N LEU A 14 20.16 -30.14 -47.25
CA LEU A 14 21.14 -30.02 -46.19
C LEU A 14 20.47 -30.13 -44.84
N ILE A 15 21.18 -30.91 -44.02
CA ILE A 15 20.84 -31.51 -42.75
C ILE A 15 20.59 -30.45 -41.66
N LEU A 16 19.62 -30.76 -40.79
CA LEU A 16 19.33 -30.14 -39.50
C LEU A 16 20.58 -29.93 -38.63
N ILE A 17 20.76 -28.74 -38.04
CA ILE A 17 21.06 -28.56 -36.60
C ILE A 17 20.42 -27.22 -36.14
N PRO A 18 19.71 -27.20 -35.00
CA PRO A 18 19.02 -26.02 -34.48
C PRO A 18 20.00 -25.07 -33.77
N LEU A 19 19.86 -23.77 -33.99
CA LEU A 19 20.40 -22.76 -33.10
C LEU A 19 19.24 -21.99 -32.51
N ALA A 20 18.97 -22.31 -31.24
CA ALA A 20 18.03 -21.66 -30.36
C ALA A 20 18.37 -20.17 -30.26
N GLY A 21 17.71 -19.35 -31.08
CA GLY A 21 17.47 -17.95 -30.78
C GLY A 21 16.22 -17.91 -29.89
N ALA A 22 16.42 -17.71 -28.59
CA ALA A 22 15.37 -17.52 -27.60
C ALA A 22 14.55 -16.25 -27.91
N GLY A 23 13.67 -16.33 -28.91
CA GLY A 23 12.52 -15.47 -29.03
C GLY A 23 11.49 -15.95 -28.00
N LEU A 24 11.49 -15.34 -26.82
CA LEU A 24 10.39 -15.46 -25.87
C LEU A 24 9.19 -14.70 -26.44
N TRP A 25 8.34 -15.41 -27.16
CA TRP A 25 7.00 -14.96 -27.52
C TRP A 25 6.12 -15.03 -26.26
N TRP A 26 6.15 -14.00 -25.42
CA TRP A 26 5.10 -13.84 -24.41
C TRP A 26 3.84 -13.36 -25.13
N THR A 27 3.03 -14.30 -25.60
CA THR A 27 1.59 -14.05 -25.75
C THR A 27 0.98 -14.18 -24.37
N THR A 28 1.20 -13.18 -23.51
CA THR A 28 0.32 -12.99 -22.36
C THR A 28 -1.00 -12.48 -22.91
N SER A 29 -1.88 -13.42 -23.29
CA SER A 29 -3.29 -13.24 -23.01
C SER A 29 -3.37 -12.98 -21.51
N VAL A 30 -3.39 -11.70 -21.12
CA VAL A 30 -3.81 -11.33 -19.78
C VAL A 30 -5.25 -11.82 -19.72
N ALA A 31 -5.47 -12.94 -19.05
CA ALA A 31 -6.81 -13.37 -18.72
C ALA A 31 -7.49 -12.14 -18.10
N GLN A 32 -8.54 -11.66 -18.76
CA GLN A 32 -9.33 -10.56 -18.24
C GLN A 32 -9.81 -11.03 -16.87
N LEU A 33 -9.19 -10.48 -15.83
CA LEU A 33 -9.62 -10.74 -14.47
C LEU A 33 -11.11 -10.42 -14.46
N PRO A 34 -11.98 -11.31 -13.95
CA PRO A 34 -13.37 -10.95 -13.76
C PRO A 34 -13.38 -9.62 -13.00
N ALA A 35 -14.19 -8.67 -13.47
CA ALA A 35 -14.43 -7.44 -12.72
C ALA A 35 -14.65 -7.87 -11.27
N PRO A 36 -13.98 -7.23 -10.28
CA PRO A 36 -14.24 -7.56 -8.89
C PRO A 36 -15.75 -7.47 -8.74
N THR A 37 -16.40 -8.62 -8.52
CA THR A 37 -17.76 -8.61 -8.02
C THR A 37 -17.63 -7.80 -6.76
N ASP A 38 -18.24 -6.61 -6.74
CA ASP A 38 -18.44 -5.85 -5.53
C ASP A 38 -19.06 -6.84 -4.55
N ALA A 39 -18.22 -7.48 -3.74
CA ALA A 39 -18.64 -8.09 -2.52
C ALA A 39 -18.95 -6.88 -1.66
N ASP A 40 -20.11 -6.28 -1.94
CA ASP A 40 -20.63 -5.13 -1.26
C ASP A 40 -20.61 -5.53 0.21
N LEU A 41 -19.65 -4.99 0.94
CA LEU A 41 -19.44 -5.35 2.33
C LEU A 41 -20.72 -4.88 3.02
N SER A 42 -21.59 -5.83 3.37
CA SER A 42 -22.83 -5.54 4.08
C SER A 42 -22.49 -5.18 5.52
N LEU A 43 -22.02 -3.94 5.70
CA LEU A 43 -21.64 -3.37 6.98
C LEU A 43 -22.88 -2.79 7.66
N SER A 44 -23.03 -3.08 8.94
CA SER A 44 -24.00 -2.41 9.79
C SER A 44 -23.38 -1.15 10.40
N PRO A 45 -24.17 -0.10 10.65
CA PRO A 45 -23.71 1.06 11.43
C PRO A 45 -23.06 0.65 12.74
N VAL A 46 -21.92 1.26 13.08
CA VAL A 46 -21.26 1.06 14.38
C VAL A 46 -22.05 1.73 15.51
N HIS A 47 -22.79 2.81 15.19
CA HIS A 47 -23.68 3.51 16.11
C HIS A 47 -25.03 3.76 15.43
N PRO A 48 -26.18 3.65 16.13
CA PRO A 48 -27.51 3.81 15.53
C PRO A 48 -27.73 5.16 14.84
N ASP A 49 -27.10 6.22 15.36
CA ASP A 49 -27.24 7.60 14.85
C ASP A 49 -26.16 8.00 13.83
N GLU A 50 -25.26 7.07 13.44
CA GLU A 50 -24.15 7.36 12.53
C GLU A 50 -24.22 6.44 11.30
N PRO A 51 -24.36 6.97 10.08
CA PRO A 51 -24.37 6.14 8.88
C PRO A 51 -23.00 5.48 8.66
N VAL A 52 -22.98 4.30 8.04
CA VAL A 52 -21.74 3.55 7.71
C VAL A 52 -20.72 4.43 6.98
N ASP A 53 -21.19 5.24 6.02
CA ASP A 53 -20.34 6.15 5.26
C ASP A 53 -19.61 7.17 6.14
N SER A 54 -20.21 7.63 7.23
CA SER A 54 -19.53 8.55 8.16
C SER A 54 -18.40 7.83 8.88
N THR A 55 -18.61 6.59 9.33
CA THR A 55 -17.53 5.79 9.92
C THR A 55 -16.40 5.52 8.92
N LEU A 56 -16.71 5.13 7.68
CA LEU A 56 -15.69 4.83 6.67
C LEU A 56 -14.91 6.08 6.23
N ASN A 57 -15.62 7.18 5.97
CA ASN A 57 -15.02 8.37 5.37
C ASN A 57 -14.48 9.38 6.38
N GLU A 58 -14.95 9.35 7.63
CA GLU A 58 -14.49 10.27 8.68
C GLU A 58 -13.60 9.52 9.68
N ARG A 59 -14.16 8.50 10.37
CA ARG A 59 -13.43 7.79 11.44
C ARG A 59 -12.24 7.00 10.92
N PHE A 60 -12.42 6.30 9.79
CA PHE A 60 -11.37 5.49 9.17
C PHE A 60 -10.62 6.21 8.06
N SER A 61 -10.81 7.53 7.92
CA SER A 61 -9.95 8.35 7.07
C SER A 61 -8.49 8.25 7.51
N LEU A 62 -7.56 8.42 6.56
CA LEU A 62 -6.14 8.47 6.87
C LEU A 62 -5.82 9.59 7.87
N GLU A 63 -6.36 10.78 7.65
CA GLU A 63 -6.13 11.95 8.52
C GLU A 63 -6.55 11.66 9.96
N ASN A 64 -7.79 11.20 10.17
CA ASN A 64 -8.25 10.89 11.51
C ASN A 64 -7.47 9.73 12.14
N SER A 65 -7.11 8.71 11.35
CA SER A 65 -6.30 7.58 11.82
C SER A 65 -4.91 8.01 12.29
N LEU A 66 -4.25 8.92 11.54
CA LEU A 66 -2.96 9.49 11.94
C LEU A 66 -3.08 10.35 13.20
N GLU A 67 -4.18 11.11 13.35
CA GLU A 67 -4.45 11.83 14.60
C GLU A 67 -4.67 10.87 15.78
N ARG A 68 -5.33 9.72 15.57
CA ARG A 68 -5.44 8.70 16.62
C ARG A 68 -4.09 8.09 16.98
N VAL A 69 -3.22 7.81 16.00
CA VAL A 69 -1.84 7.35 16.23
C VAL A 69 -1.07 8.34 17.11
N LYS A 70 -1.20 9.64 16.85
CA LYS A 70 -0.59 10.69 17.68
C LYS A 70 -1.12 10.67 19.12
N GLN A 71 -2.44 10.55 19.30
CA GLN A 71 -3.03 10.47 20.65
C GLN A 71 -2.59 9.22 21.41
N ILE A 72 -2.46 8.08 20.73
CA ILE A 72 -1.93 6.84 21.32
C ILE A 72 -0.48 7.08 21.78
N ARG A 73 0.35 7.73 20.97
CA ARG A 73 1.72 8.11 21.35
C ARG A 73 1.74 8.95 22.62
N ASP A 74 0.93 10.01 22.67
CA ASP A 74 0.86 10.92 23.81
C ASP A 74 0.37 10.21 25.09
N ALA A 75 -0.58 9.28 24.96
CA ALA A 75 -1.07 8.46 26.06
C ALA A 75 0.02 7.52 26.59
N LEU A 76 0.81 6.88 25.70
CA LEU A 76 1.92 6.01 26.08
C LEU A 76 3.05 6.79 26.77
N SER A 77 3.38 7.99 26.30
CA SER A 77 4.33 8.89 26.99
C SER A 77 3.83 9.32 28.37
N SER A 78 2.52 9.57 28.51
CA SER A 78 1.90 9.86 29.80
C SER A 78 1.97 8.66 30.75
N PHE A 79 1.75 7.44 30.22
CA PHE A 79 1.86 6.20 30.99
C PHE A 79 3.30 5.92 31.45
N GLN A 80 4.30 6.17 30.60
CA GLN A 80 5.71 6.11 30.99
C GLN A 80 6.00 7.09 32.15
N SER A 81 5.56 8.35 32.02
CA SER A 81 5.73 9.36 33.07
C SER A 81 5.04 8.97 34.39
N LEU A 82 3.87 8.33 34.30
CA LEU A 82 3.15 7.81 35.47
C LEU A 82 3.91 6.64 36.11
N THR A 83 4.49 5.77 35.30
CA THR A 83 5.29 4.63 35.75
C THR A 83 6.51 5.10 36.54
N GLU A 84 7.25 6.07 36.02
CA GLU A 84 8.42 6.65 36.69
C GLU A 84 8.05 7.28 38.05
N LYS A 85 6.93 8.01 38.11
CA LYS A 85 6.46 8.67 39.34
C LYS A 85 5.89 7.69 40.37
N SER A 86 5.31 6.58 39.93
CA SER A 86 4.69 5.59 40.81
C SER A 86 5.65 4.53 41.33
N LYS A 87 6.74 4.24 40.60
CA LYS A 87 7.74 3.23 40.98
C LYS A 87 8.28 3.38 42.41
N PRO A 88 8.60 4.59 42.93
CA PRO A 88 9.06 4.76 44.31
C PRO A 88 7.99 4.51 45.38
N VAL A 89 6.71 4.64 45.01
CA VAL A 89 5.56 4.50 45.93
C VAL A 89 5.06 3.07 45.97
N LEU A 90 4.92 2.44 44.80
CA LEU A 90 4.39 1.09 44.65
C LEU A 90 5.45 0.01 44.87
N GLY A 91 6.73 0.37 44.66
CA GLY A 91 7.82 -0.59 44.60
C GLY A 91 7.90 -1.29 43.24
N GLU A 92 9.08 -1.84 42.95
CA GLU A 92 9.42 -2.39 41.63
C GLU A 92 8.56 -3.60 41.26
N GLN A 93 8.36 -4.55 42.18
CA GLN A 93 7.60 -5.76 41.89
C GLN A 93 6.12 -5.47 41.59
N ALA A 94 5.50 -4.55 42.33
CA ALA A 94 4.12 -4.15 42.10
C ALA A 94 4.00 -3.41 40.76
N THR A 95 4.96 -2.53 40.44
CA THR A 95 5.01 -1.83 39.15
C THR A 95 5.10 -2.81 37.99
N ILE A 96 6.04 -3.77 38.03
CA ILE A 96 6.20 -4.81 36.99
C ILE A 96 4.92 -5.63 36.80
N SER A 97 4.19 -5.93 37.88
CA SER A 97 2.94 -6.70 37.80
C SER A 97 1.79 -6.01 37.06
N VAL A 98 1.87 -4.68 36.85
CA VAL A 98 0.90 -3.93 36.03
C VAL A 98 1.08 -4.24 34.53
N GLY A 99 2.27 -4.66 34.11
CA GLY A 99 2.61 -4.97 32.72
C GLY A 99 2.94 -3.73 31.89
N ASN A 100 3.77 -3.91 30.86
CA ASN A 100 4.28 -2.83 29.99
C ASN A 100 4.99 -1.69 30.75
N THR A 101 5.53 -1.98 31.93
CA THR A 101 6.26 -1.01 32.77
C THR A 101 7.77 -1.24 32.78
N ASP A 102 8.24 -2.30 32.13
CA ASP A 102 9.67 -2.54 31.97
C ASP A 102 10.27 -1.50 31.02
N TRP A 103 11.58 -1.26 31.19
CA TRP A 103 12.29 -0.23 30.47
C TRP A 103 12.26 -0.45 28.95
N GLU A 104 12.45 -1.69 28.51
CA GLU A 104 12.49 -2.06 27.09
C GLU A 104 11.16 -1.72 26.41
N THR A 105 10.05 -2.13 27.01
CA THR A 105 8.71 -1.84 26.51
C THR A 105 8.44 -0.35 26.44
N GLN A 106 8.74 0.41 27.50
CA GLN A 106 8.37 1.83 27.54
C GLN A 106 9.25 2.71 26.65
N ASN A 107 10.54 2.40 26.53
CA ASN A 107 11.49 3.24 25.82
C ASN A 107 11.70 2.81 24.36
N LEU A 108 11.57 1.51 24.06
CA LEU A 108 11.75 0.97 22.70
C LEU A 108 10.41 0.50 22.13
N GLY A 109 9.70 -0.33 22.88
CA GLY A 109 8.45 -0.96 22.45
C GLY A 109 7.40 0.05 22.01
N PHE A 110 7.03 1.01 22.86
CA PHE A 110 5.97 1.98 22.58
C PHE A 110 6.21 2.78 21.29
N SER A 111 7.43 3.28 21.09
CA SER A 111 7.80 3.99 19.87
C SER A 111 7.68 3.09 18.64
N ASN A 112 8.25 1.88 18.71
CA ASN A 112 8.25 0.91 17.62
C ASN A 112 6.83 0.45 17.24
N TRP A 113 5.96 0.21 18.23
CA TRP A 113 4.57 -0.22 18.00
C TRP A 113 3.77 0.86 17.29
N VAL A 114 3.80 2.09 17.81
CA VAL A 114 3.07 3.22 17.22
C VAL A 114 3.61 3.53 15.82
N GLY A 115 4.93 3.56 15.66
CA GLY A 115 5.56 3.80 14.36
C GLY A 115 5.23 2.72 13.31
N SER A 116 5.10 1.46 13.71
CA SER A 116 4.69 0.37 12.80
C SER A 116 3.25 0.56 12.28
N VAL A 117 2.34 1.00 13.14
CA VAL A 117 0.95 1.32 12.74
C VAL A 117 0.94 2.53 11.81
N GLU A 118 1.65 3.61 12.16
CA GLU A 118 1.75 4.81 11.31
C GLU A 118 2.31 4.49 9.93
N GLY A 119 3.40 3.73 9.87
CA GLY A 119 4.04 3.32 8.63
C GLY A 119 3.13 2.46 7.76
N THR A 120 2.32 1.59 8.38
CA THR A 120 1.33 0.77 7.66
C THR A 120 0.27 1.65 7.01
N LEU A 121 -0.30 2.62 7.74
CA LEU A 121 -1.30 3.54 7.21
C LEU A 121 -0.76 4.36 6.03
N LYS A 122 0.44 4.93 6.17
CA LYS A 122 1.08 5.72 5.10
C LYS A 122 1.44 4.87 3.88
N LYS A 123 1.89 3.64 4.09
CA LYS A 123 2.17 2.68 3.01
C LYS A 123 0.89 2.35 2.23
N GLN A 124 -0.22 2.09 2.93
CA GLN A 124 -1.51 1.80 2.30
C GLN A 124 -1.99 2.98 1.47
N GLU A 125 -1.93 4.21 1.99
CA GLU A 125 -2.28 5.41 1.23
C GLU A 125 -1.45 5.53 -0.05
N TYR A 126 -0.12 5.40 0.06
CA TYR A 126 0.78 5.40 -1.10
C TYR A 126 0.36 4.37 -2.15
N GLN A 127 0.06 3.14 -1.73
CA GLN A 127 -0.36 2.06 -2.63
C GLN A 127 -1.71 2.36 -3.29
N ILE A 128 -2.67 2.89 -2.53
CA ILE A 128 -3.99 3.28 -3.06
C ILE A 128 -3.82 4.38 -4.11
N LYS A 129 -3.06 5.45 -3.81
CA LYS A 129 -2.86 6.55 -4.77
C LYS A 129 -2.08 6.14 -6.00
N LYS A 130 -1.15 5.20 -5.87
CA LYS A 130 -0.48 4.59 -7.02
C LYS A 130 -1.49 3.89 -7.94
N LEU A 131 -2.32 3.02 -7.38
CA LEU A 131 -3.33 2.27 -8.15
C LEU A 131 -4.37 3.20 -8.77
N GLU A 132 -4.82 4.23 -8.05
CA GLU A 132 -5.73 5.26 -8.59
C GLU A 132 -5.12 5.99 -9.81
N PHE A 133 -3.82 6.30 -9.77
CA PHE A 133 -3.13 6.93 -10.89
C PHE A 133 -2.95 5.97 -12.08
N GLU A 134 -2.54 4.72 -11.83
CA GLU A 134 -2.41 3.70 -12.87
C GLU A 134 -3.75 3.42 -13.57
N LEU A 135 -4.85 3.38 -12.81
CA LEU A 135 -6.20 3.27 -13.35
C LEU A 135 -6.57 4.50 -14.19
N ALA A 136 -6.27 5.70 -13.70
CA ALA A 136 -6.54 6.94 -14.43
C ALA A 136 -5.76 7.01 -15.75
N GLN A 137 -4.52 6.48 -15.81
CA GLN A 137 -3.78 6.38 -17.07
C GLN A 137 -4.55 5.55 -18.10
N LYS A 138 -5.10 4.40 -17.71
CA LYS A 138 -5.92 3.56 -18.59
C LYS A 138 -7.20 4.23 -19.04
N GLN A 139 -7.96 4.81 -18.11
CA GLN A 139 -9.18 5.54 -18.44
C GLN A 139 -8.92 6.74 -19.36
N TYR A 140 -7.76 7.40 -19.25
CA TYR A 140 -7.39 8.48 -20.15
C TYR A 140 -7.02 7.97 -21.56
N GLU A 141 -6.29 6.85 -21.64
CA GLU A 141 -5.99 6.16 -22.92
C GLU A 141 -7.28 5.77 -23.65
N ASP A 142 -8.29 5.32 -22.91
CA ASP A 142 -9.60 4.92 -23.43
C ASP A 142 -10.55 6.10 -23.71
N GLY A 143 -10.21 7.31 -23.25
CA GLY A 143 -11.01 8.52 -23.42
C GLY A 143 -12.13 8.73 -22.40
N ASP A 144 -12.17 7.93 -21.33
CA ASP A 144 -13.19 7.96 -20.28
C ASP A 144 -13.03 9.14 -19.31
N ILE A 145 -11.80 9.64 -19.14
CA ILE A 145 -11.51 10.81 -18.30
C ILE A 145 -10.76 11.90 -19.05
N THR A 146 -10.84 13.12 -18.54
CA THR A 146 -10.09 14.25 -19.08
C THR A 146 -8.62 14.22 -18.64
N LYS A 147 -7.76 14.96 -19.35
CA LYS A 147 -6.37 15.16 -18.94
C LYS A 147 -6.24 15.79 -17.55
N ALA A 148 -7.15 16.71 -17.20
CA ALA A 148 -7.18 17.33 -15.88
C ALA A 148 -7.41 16.30 -14.75
N ASN A 149 -8.29 15.33 -14.95
CA ASN A 149 -8.52 14.25 -13.98
C ASN A 149 -7.28 13.37 -13.81
N LEU A 150 -6.60 13.03 -14.92
CA LEU A 150 -5.35 12.29 -14.89
C LEU A 150 -4.26 13.05 -14.11
N ASP A 151 -4.10 14.35 -14.39
CA ASP A 151 -3.10 15.19 -13.74
C ASP A 151 -3.35 15.32 -12.23
N GLN A 152 -4.62 15.40 -11.81
CA GLN A 152 -4.98 15.40 -10.40
C GLN A 152 -4.61 14.08 -9.70
N LYS A 153 -4.86 12.93 -10.35
CA LYS A 153 -4.47 11.63 -9.80
C LYS A 153 -2.95 11.47 -9.72
N GLU A 154 -2.23 11.99 -10.71
CA GLU A 154 -0.77 12.04 -10.67
C GLU A 154 -0.26 12.89 -9.51
N ALA A 155 -0.83 14.08 -9.31
CA ALA A 155 -0.45 14.96 -8.20
C ALA A 155 -0.66 14.28 -6.83
N ASN A 156 -1.81 13.63 -6.64
CA ASN A 156 -2.10 12.87 -5.42
C ASN A 156 -1.09 11.73 -5.18
N TYR A 157 -0.74 10.98 -6.24
CA TYR A 157 0.28 9.94 -6.16
C TYR A 157 1.66 10.48 -5.79
N ARG A 158 2.08 11.60 -6.39
CA ARG A 158 3.35 12.26 -6.05
C ARG A 158 3.38 12.71 -4.59
N GLN A 159 2.29 13.31 -4.10
CA GLN A 159 2.18 13.71 -2.69
C GLN A 159 2.31 12.52 -1.75
N ALA A 160 1.52 11.45 -1.98
CA ALA A 160 1.58 10.25 -1.16
C ALA A 160 2.96 9.57 -1.19
N THR A 161 3.66 9.64 -2.33
CA THR A 161 5.06 9.18 -2.46
C THR A 161 6.00 9.99 -1.57
N GLN A 162 5.90 11.32 -1.61
CA GLN A 162 6.72 12.21 -0.79
C GLN A 162 6.45 11.99 0.70
N ASP A 163 5.18 11.88 1.10
CA ASP A 163 4.79 11.68 2.49
C ASP A 163 5.29 10.34 3.04
N PHE A 164 5.16 9.26 2.25
CA PHE A 164 5.66 7.96 2.64
C PHE A 164 7.18 7.93 2.70
N GLN A 165 7.87 8.56 1.74
CA GLN A 165 9.33 8.66 1.74
C GLN A 165 9.85 9.49 2.92
N ALA A 166 9.19 10.59 3.25
CA ALA A 166 9.52 11.41 4.40
C ALA A 166 9.38 10.60 5.70
N PHE A 167 8.28 9.85 5.86
CA PHE A 167 8.12 8.93 6.98
C PHE A 167 9.23 7.88 7.01
N TRP A 168 9.47 7.18 5.89
CA TRP A 168 10.47 6.12 5.81
C TRP A 168 11.86 6.60 6.21
N ASN A 169 12.25 7.80 5.78
CA ASN A 169 13.55 8.39 6.12
C ASN A 169 13.65 8.83 7.59
N SER A 170 12.52 9.15 8.22
CA SER A 170 12.46 9.55 9.63
C SER A 170 12.29 8.37 10.59
N PHE A 171 11.73 7.26 10.10
CA PHE A 171 11.41 6.10 10.90
C PHE A 171 12.70 5.36 11.27
N ASN A 172 12.97 5.29 12.57
CA ASN A 172 14.06 4.52 13.13
C ASN A 172 13.47 3.56 14.15
N VAL A 173 13.89 2.30 14.07
CA VAL A 173 13.58 1.31 15.11
C VAL A 173 14.49 1.61 16.28
N SER A 174 13.91 1.82 17.46
CA SER A 174 14.68 1.95 18.69
C SER A 174 15.19 0.57 19.10
N ASP A 175 16.50 0.46 19.37
CA ASP A 175 17.23 -0.73 19.80
C ASP A 175 17.88 -0.58 21.19
#